data_AF-A0AAU9TT61-F1
#
_entry.id   AF-A0AAU9TT61-F1
#
_cell.length_a   1.000
_cell.length_b   1.000
_cell.length_c   1.000
_cell.angle_alpha   90.00
_cell.angle_beta   90.00
_cell.angle_gamma   90.00
#
_symmetry.space_group_name_H-M   'P 1'
#
loop_
_entity.id
_entity.type
_entity.pdbx_description
1 polymer ?
#
loop_
_entity_poly.entity_id
_entity_poly.type
_entity_poly.pdbx_seq_one_letter_code
_entity_poly.pdbx_strand_id
1 'polypeptide(L)'
;MRVLGLGLAGCNKFCGLMDLASTFLSKPTYQSYIDKHCESIKNVAKKFFTSAVQEEKEAMCEANDVEEPSELTVSGDGTWKKRGYSSLFGVTSLIGYYTGKVFDILVKSSYCHDCKIWTNKLDSAEYEAWYEEHVDSGNCKANHSGPAGNMEVSAVIEMFERSVENLGVKFRNYIGDGDSKTYSGVVNAKPYGEDFFINKKECIGHVQKRMGTRLRELVKKHVVETKTKAGKTVKRKSLSGKGKLTAKMIDKLTVYYGLAIRRNHDSVEKMKNAIWATYYHYSSTDENPQHEKCPSGEDSWCEWQKAAAADALGSFKHSYTALPTDILEAIRPIYYDLSKDELLQRCLGGFTQNNNESLNQLIWKISPKSVGGTSTIVEIAANVAACIFNEGSFALLAFMQEMNIGTGPSSHEWARQADELRISRAEEQAAHDSKEERVLRRQMQKDALDHLDGSLLLYGPGIDDSV
;
A
#
# COMPACT_ATOMS: atom_id res chain seq x y z
N MET A 1 23.25 11.29 -8.23
CA MET A 1 22.24 12.34 -8.45
C MET A 1 20.84 11.82 -8.64
N ARG A 2 20.60 10.84 -9.54
CA ARG A 2 19.23 10.35 -9.80
C ARG A 2 18.53 9.76 -8.58
N VAL A 3 19.23 8.97 -7.76
CA VAL A 3 18.73 8.44 -6.47
C VAL A 3 18.30 9.54 -5.50
N LEU A 4 18.83 10.77 -5.66
CA LEU A 4 18.47 11.95 -4.88
C LEU A 4 17.31 12.76 -5.48
N GLY A 5 16.67 12.25 -6.55
CA GLY A 5 15.61 12.97 -7.26
C GLY A 5 16.11 14.05 -8.23
N LEU A 6 17.41 14.12 -8.49
CA LEU A 6 18.01 15.16 -9.35
C LEU A 6 18.33 14.63 -10.76
N GLY A 7 17.99 15.44 -11.77
CA GLY A 7 18.27 15.18 -13.18
C GLY A 7 19.48 15.94 -13.74
N LEU A 8 19.53 16.09 -15.07
CA LEU A 8 20.62 16.76 -15.78
C LEU A 8 20.86 18.19 -15.27
N ALA A 9 19.81 18.98 -15.06
CA ALA A 9 19.92 20.32 -14.49
C ALA A 9 20.57 20.33 -13.10
N GLY A 10 20.25 19.35 -12.25
CA GLY A 10 20.88 19.16 -10.94
C GLY A 10 22.36 18.81 -11.05
N CYS A 11 22.73 17.93 -12.00
CA CYS A 11 24.12 17.63 -12.29
C CYS A 11 24.87 18.87 -12.79
N ASN A 12 24.31 19.62 -13.75
CA ASN A 12 24.89 20.85 -14.26
C ASN A 12 25.14 21.88 -13.15
N LYS A 13 24.12 22.10 -12.31
CA LYS A 13 24.22 23.03 -11.17
C LYS A 13 25.31 22.60 -10.19
N PHE A 14 25.36 21.32 -9.84
CA PHE A 14 26.38 20.81 -8.93
C PHE A 14 27.79 20.94 -9.54
N CYS A 15 27.99 20.47 -10.78
CA CYS A 15 29.30 20.53 -11.44
C CYS A 15 29.79 21.97 -11.64
N GLY A 16 28.89 22.89 -12.00
CA GLY A 16 29.23 24.31 -12.14
C GLY A 16 29.59 24.98 -10.81
N LEU A 17 28.86 24.68 -9.73
CA LEU A 17 29.15 25.24 -8.40
C LEU A 17 30.43 24.67 -7.77
N MET A 18 30.76 23.41 -8.07
CA MET A 18 31.96 22.73 -7.57
C MET A 18 33.19 22.97 -8.46
N ASP A 19 33.09 23.85 -9.45
CA ASP A 19 34.15 24.16 -10.43
C ASP A 19 34.72 22.92 -11.13
N LEU A 20 33.87 21.90 -11.37
CA LEU A 20 34.26 20.67 -12.06
C LEU A 20 34.17 20.81 -13.57
N ALA A 21 33.12 21.48 -14.06
CA ALA A 21 32.89 21.77 -15.47
C ALA A 21 31.83 22.87 -15.62
N SER A 22 31.91 23.66 -16.69
CA SER A 22 30.89 24.67 -17.03
C SER A 22 29.56 24.06 -17.49
N THR A 23 29.60 22.83 -18.02
CA THR A 23 28.44 22.00 -18.34
C THR A 23 28.80 20.55 -18.05
N PHE A 24 27.86 19.76 -17.51
CA PHE A 24 28.13 18.37 -17.15
C PHE A 24 28.21 17.46 -18.38
N LEU A 25 27.10 17.32 -19.11
CA LEU A 25 26.99 16.49 -20.32
C LEU A 25 25.98 17.12 -21.29
N SER A 26 26.14 16.81 -22.58
CA SER A 26 25.09 17.10 -23.58
C SER A 26 23.81 16.29 -23.26
N LYS A 27 22.63 16.80 -23.65
CA LYS A 27 21.35 16.07 -23.48
C LYS A 27 21.41 14.65 -24.08
N PRO A 28 21.89 14.43 -25.32
CA PRO A 28 21.97 13.07 -25.91
C PRO A 28 22.91 12.14 -25.15
N THR A 29 24.09 12.61 -24.75
CA THR A 29 25.04 11.80 -23.98
C THR A 29 24.47 11.41 -22.63
N TYR A 30 23.81 12.36 -21.94
CA TYR A 30 23.15 12.08 -20.68
C TYR A 30 22.06 11.01 -20.82
N GLN A 31 21.23 11.11 -21.87
CA GLN A 31 20.17 10.13 -22.12
C GLN A 31 20.74 8.73 -22.36
N SER A 32 21.82 8.61 -23.15
CA SER A 32 22.50 7.32 -23.36
C SER A 32 22.98 6.69 -22.04
N TYR A 33 23.51 7.49 -21.10
CA TYR A 33 23.87 6.98 -19.77
C TYR A 33 22.64 6.58 -18.95
N ILE A 34 21.54 7.32 -19.04
CA ILE A 34 20.29 6.97 -18.35
C ILE A 34 19.75 5.62 -18.83
N ASP A 35 19.79 5.35 -20.13
CA ASP A 35 19.32 4.09 -20.67
C ASP A 35 20.21 2.91 -20.22
N LYS A 36 21.54 3.08 -20.28
CA LYS A 36 22.51 2.10 -19.74
C LYS A 36 22.33 1.86 -18.24
N HIS A 37 22.07 2.92 -17.47
CA HIS A 37 21.79 2.80 -16.05
C HIS A 37 20.51 2.00 -15.80
N CYS A 38 19.45 2.27 -16.56
CA CYS A 38 18.19 1.55 -16.44
C CYS A 38 18.39 0.05 -16.67
N GLU A 39 19.11 -0.33 -17.72
CA GLU A 39 19.44 -1.72 -18.03
C GLU A 39 20.25 -2.39 -16.91
N SER A 40 21.33 -1.76 -16.47
CA SER A 40 22.18 -2.29 -15.39
C SER A 40 21.41 -2.48 -14.08
N ILE A 41 20.56 -1.50 -13.73
CA ILE A 41 19.72 -1.54 -12.53
C ILE A 41 18.71 -2.69 -12.63
N LYS A 42 18.07 -2.90 -13.79
CA LYS A 42 17.14 -4.02 -14.01
C LYS A 42 17.84 -5.38 -13.89
N ASN A 43 19.06 -5.51 -14.38
CA ASN A 43 19.83 -6.75 -14.27
C ASN A 43 20.13 -7.10 -12.81
N VAL A 44 20.54 -6.12 -12.01
CA VAL A 44 20.75 -6.30 -10.57
C VAL A 44 19.42 -6.60 -9.85
N ALA A 45 18.34 -5.90 -10.20
CA ALA A 45 17.02 -6.13 -9.62
C ALA A 45 16.54 -7.57 -9.82
N LYS A 46 16.68 -8.13 -11.04
CA LYS A 46 16.35 -9.53 -11.31
C LYS A 46 17.09 -10.52 -10.39
N LYS A 47 18.39 -10.27 -10.14
CA LYS A 47 19.21 -11.11 -9.24
C LYS A 47 18.69 -11.04 -7.81
N PHE A 48 18.40 -9.83 -7.29
CA PHE A 48 17.85 -9.66 -5.94
C PHE A 48 16.43 -10.19 -5.77
N PHE A 49 15.59 -10.08 -6.79
CA PHE A 49 14.24 -10.66 -6.77
C PHE A 49 14.29 -12.19 -6.71
N THR A 50 15.21 -12.81 -7.45
CA THR A 50 15.43 -14.26 -7.38
C THR A 50 15.89 -14.68 -5.99
N SER A 51 16.83 -13.93 -5.38
CA SER A 51 17.27 -14.16 -4.00
C SER A 51 16.13 -14.02 -2.99
N ALA A 52 15.32 -12.96 -3.12
CA ALA A 52 14.19 -12.70 -2.25
C ALA A 52 13.15 -13.84 -2.28
N VAL A 53 12.90 -14.44 -3.44
CA VAL A 53 12.00 -15.59 -3.58
C VAL A 53 12.60 -16.83 -2.90
N GLN A 54 13.91 -17.04 -2.99
CA GLN A 54 14.57 -18.16 -2.32
C GLN A 54 14.50 -18.02 -0.79
N GLU A 55 14.77 -16.83 -0.26
CA GLU A 55 14.60 -16.52 1.17
C GLU A 55 13.15 -16.69 1.64
N GLU A 56 12.16 -16.37 0.79
CA GLU A 56 10.76 -16.60 1.11
C GLU A 56 10.43 -18.10 1.22
N LYS A 57 10.98 -18.92 0.33
CA LYS A 57 10.79 -20.38 0.40
C LYS A 57 11.34 -20.90 1.72
N GLU A 58 12.54 -20.48 2.10
CA GLU A 58 13.18 -20.87 3.36
C GLU A 58 12.34 -20.44 4.58
N ALA A 59 11.90 -19.18 4.63
CA ALA A 59 11.05 -18.69 5.72
C ALA A 59 9.69 -19.41 5.78
N MET A 60 9.14 -19.80 4.62
CA MET A 60 7.90 -20.57 4.55
C MET A 60 8.07 -22.01 5.04
N CYS A 61 9.20 -22.65 4.71
CA CYS A 61 9.57 -23.97 5.22
C CYS A 61 9.62 -23.96 6.76
N GLU A 62 10.32 -22.98 7.33
CA GLU A 62 10.47 -22.83 8.79
C GLU A 62 9.13 -22.59 9.49
N ALA A 63 8.25 -21.78 8.90
CA ALA A 63 6.98 -21.42 9.51
C ALA A 63 5.92 -22.53 9.45
N ASN A 64 5.97 -23.42 8.46
CA ASN A 64 4.90 -24.40 8.19
C ASN A 64 5.35 -25.86 8.22
N ASP A 65 6.62 -26.15 8.49
CA ASP A 65 7.19 -27.52 8.48
C ASP A 65 6.97 -28.22 7.13
N VAL A 66 7.29 -27.51 6.04
CA VAL A 66 7.17 -27.99 4.65
C VAL A 66 8.55 -28.07 4.00
N GLU A 67 8.86 -29.16 3.29
CA GLU A 67 10.20 -29.37 2.71
C GLU A 67 10.45 -28.54 1.43
N GLU A 68 9.46 -28.38 0.55
CA GLU A 68 9.64 -27.61 -0.71
C GLU A 68 8.37 -26.81 -1.11
N PRO A 69 8.26 -25.53 -0.71
CA PRO A 69 7.16 -24.68 -1.12
C PRO A 69 7.33 -24.21 -2.56
N SER A 70 6.44 -24.66 -3.44
CA SER A 70 6.32 -24.16 -4.83
C SER A 70 5.27 -23.06 -4.99
N GLU A 71 4.53 -22.77 -3.90
CA GLU A 71 3.34 -21.95 -3.89
C GLU A 71 3.42 -20.86 -2.84
N LEU A 72 3.66 -19.63 -3.27
CA LEU A 72 3.91 -18.51 -2.37
C LEU A 72 2.68 -17.63 -2.17
N THR A 73 2.74 -16.84 -1.10
CA THR A 73 1.77 -15.79 -0.79
C THR A 73 2.38 -14.44 -1.10
N VAL A 74 1.69 -13.61 -1.88
CA VAL A 74 2.18 -12.28 -2.27
C VAL A 74 1.16 -11.20 -1.99
N SER A 75 1.66 -10.02 -1.63
CA SER A 75 0.93 -8.78 -1.58
C SER A 75 1.18 -7.95 -2.82
N GLY A 76 0.10 -7.61 -3.54
CA GLY A 76 0.16 -6.72 -4.69
C GLY A 76 -0.39 -5.35 -4.39
N ASP A 77 0.31 -4.31 -4.85
CA ASP A 77 -0.17 -2.93 -4.74
C ASP A 77 0.33 -2.05 -5.89
N GLY A 78 -0.55 -1.19 -6.38
CA GLY A 78 -0.31 -0.23 -7.44
C GLY A 78 -0.11 1.19 -6.90
N THR A 79 0.78 1.95 -7.54
CA THR A 79 0.99 3.36 -7.21
C THR A 79 1.22 4.20 -8.45
N TRP A 80 0.73 5.43 -8.44
CA TRP A 80 0.71 6.30 -9.62
C TRP A 80 1.54 7.55 -9.43
N LYS A 81 2.21 7.99 -10.50
CA LYS A 81 3.00 9.23 -10.51
C LYS A 81 2.16 10.46 -10.18
N LYS A 82 0.91 10.52 -10.67
CA LYS A 82 -0.09 11.52 -10.27
C LYS A 82 -1.25 10.86 -9.54
N ARG A 83 -1.85 11.55 -8.57
CA ARG A 83 -3.08 11.05 -7.93
C ARG A 83 -4.26 11.16 -8.91
N GLY A 84 -5.13 10.16 -8.91
CA GLY A 84 -6.34 10.11 -9.74
C GLY A 84 -6.15 9.37 -11.07
N TYR A 85 -7.23 9.30 -11.86
CA TYR A 85 -7.32 8.49 -13.08
C TYR A 85 -6.58 9.08 -14.31
N SER A 86 -5.82 10.15 -14.14
CA SER A 86 -5.10 10.86 -15.21
C SER A 86 -3.59 10.60 -15.23
N SER A 87 -3.10 9.66 -14.40
CA SER A 87 -1.67 9.34 -14.39
C SER A 87 -1.26 8.59 -15.65
N LEU A 88 -0.18 9.04 -16.28
CA LEU A 88 0.43 8.41 -17.45
C LEU A 88 1.37 7.24 -17.09
N PHE A 89 1.73 7.13 -15.82
CA PHE A 89 2.64 6.11 -15.30
C PHE A 89 2.07 5.50 -14.02
N GLY A 90 2.09 4.17 -13.97
CA GLY A 90 1.77 3.36 -12.80
C GLY A 90 2.92 2.40 -12.52
N VAL A 91 3.20 2.16 -11.24
CA VAL A 91 4.17 1.16 -10.78
C VAL A 91 3.42 0.18 -9.91
N THR A 92 3.58 -1.11 -10.18
CA THR A 92 2.95 -2.18 -9.39
C THR A 92 4.03 -3.11 -8.87
N SER A 93 3.91 -3.51 -7.61
CA SER A 93 4.88 -4.38 -6.95
C SER A 93 4.21 -5.63 -6.41
N LEU A 94 4.93 -6.75 -6.40
CA LEU A 94 4.60 -7.95 -5.64
C LEU A 94 5.61 -8.14 -4.52
N ILE A 95 5.12 -8.33 -3.30
CA ILE A 95 5.93 -8.45 -2.09
C ILE A 95 5.60 -9.78 -1.40
N GLY A 96 6.63 -10.54 -1.02
CA GLY A 96 6.52 -11.76 -0.23
C GLY A 96 5.90 -11.54 1.14
N TYR A 97 5.25 -12.56 1.68
CA TYR A 97 4.56 -12.45 2.96
C TYR A 97 5.52 -12.61 4.14
N TYR A 98 6.35 -13.65 4.13
CA TYR A 98 7.21 -14.01 5.26
C TYR A 98 8.41 -13.07 5.38
N THR A 99 9.12 -12.86 4.27
CA THR A 99 10.30 -11.99 4.22
C THR A 99 9.92 -10.51 4.13
N GLY A 100 8.75 -10.22 3.58
CA GLY A 100 8.36 -8.86 3.26
C GLY A 100 9.17 -8.22 2.12
N LYS A 101 9.98 -8.99 1.38
CA LYS A 101 10.81 -8.50 0.27
C LYS A 101 10.03 -8.46 -1.05
N VAL A 102 10.44 -7.56 -1.95
CA VAL A 102 9.89 -7.41 -3.30
C VAL A 102 10.36 -8.57 -4.19
N PHE A 103 9.41 -9.26 -4.83
CA PHE A 103 9.66 -10.33 -5.80
C PHE A 103 9.60 -9.85 -7.24
N ASP A 104 8.76 -8.85 -7.51
CA ASP A 104 8.65 -8.30 -8.84
C ASP A 104 8.14 -6.87 -8.77
N ILE A 105 8.53 -6.06 -9.75
CA ILE A 105 8.05 -4.70 -9.94
C ILE A 105 7.90 -4.39 -11.43
N LEU A 106 6.77 -3.79 -11.79
CA LEU A 106 6.46 -3.49 -13.18
C LEU A 106 5.92 -2.08 -13.33
N VAL A 107 6.46 -1.36 -14.32
CA VAL A 107 6.02 -0.03 -14.70
C VAL A 107 5.13 -0.13 -15.93
N LYS A 108 3.89 0.35 -15.79
CA LYS A 108 2.97 0.54 -16.90
C LYS A 108 2.91 2.01 -17.28
N SER A 109 2.85 2.28 -18.57
CA SER A 109 2.75 3.62 -19.12
C SER A 109 1.78 3.68 -20.28
N SER A 110 0.96 4.73 -20.28
CA SER A 110 0.08 5.08 -21.40
C SER A 110 0.68 6.20 -22.27
N TYR A 111 1.98 6.47 -22.14
CA TYR A 111 2.63 7.59 -22.80
C TYR A 111 3.94 7.17 -23.47
N CYS A 112 4.04 7.50 -24.75
CA CYS A 112 5.29 7.50 -25.49
C CYS A 112 5.44 8.86 -26.17
N HIS A 113 6.62 9.46 -26.03
CA HIS A 113 6.88 10.78 -26.62
C HIS A 113 6.90 10.72 -28.15
N ASP A 114 7.53 9.70 -28.72
CA ASP A 114 7.61 9.53 -30.17
C ASP A 114 6.22 9.34 -30.77
N CYS A 115 5.38 8.48 -30.16
CA CYS A 115 3.96 8.35 -30.55
C CYS A 115 3.23 9.69 -30.53
N LYS A 116 3.51 10.54 -29.52
CA LYS A 116 2.89 11.87 -29.43
C LYS A 116 3.38 12.83 -30.52
N ILE A 117 4.63 12.73 -30.97
CA ILE A 117 5.14 13.55 -32.08
C ILE A 117 4.43 13.15 -33.39
N TRP A 118 4.23 11.85 -33.57
CA TRP A 118 3.65 11.27 -34.77
C TRP A 118 2.10 11.36 -34.84
N THR A 119 1.41 11.89 -33.82
CA THR A 119 -0.05 11.98 -33.83
C THR A 119 -0.61 12.82 -34.99
N ASN A 120 0.15 13.79 -35.50
CA ASN A 120 -0.31 14.61 -36.62
C ASN A 120 -0.36 13.86 -37.96
N LYS A 121 0.13 12.61 -37.99
CA LYS A 121 0.19 11.74 -39.17
C LYS A 121 -0.70 10.49 -39.05
N LEU A 122 -1.56 10.40 -38.02
CA LEU A 122 -2.33 9.20 -37.64
C LEU A 122 -3.00 8.46 -38.81
N ASP A 123 -3.53 9.17 -39.81
CA ASP A 123 -4.27 8.57 -40.94
C ASP A 123 -3.40 8.35 -42.19
N SER A 124 -2.07 8.31 -42.05
CA SER A 124 -1.14 8.13 -43.18
C SER A 124 -0.52 6.74 -43.19
N ALA A 125 -0.28 6.20 -44.39
CA ALA A 125 0.50 4.96 -44.57
C ALA A 125 1.93 5.10 -43.99
N GLU A 126 2.48 6.32 -43.96
CA GLU A 126 3.77 6.61 -43.32
C GLU A 126 3.72 6.37 -41.80
N TYR A 127 2.62 6.75 -41.13
CA TYR A 127 2.42 6.50 -39.71
C TYR A 127 2.23 5.02 -39.41
N GLU A 128 1.44 4.29 -40.21
CA GLU A 128 1.21 2.86 -40.02
C GLU A 128 2.53 2.09 -40.07
N ALA A 129 3.34 2.30 -41.11
CA ALA A 129 4.65 1.66 -41.24
C ALA A 129 5.60 2.02 -40.09
N TRP A 130 5.65 3.30 -39.70
CA TRP A 130 6.47 3.75 -38.58
C TRP A 130 5.99 3.16 -37.25
N TYR A 131 4.67 3.11 -37.01
CA TYR A 131 4.10 2.65 -35.75
C TYR A 131 4.29 1.15 -35.56
N GLU A 132 4.10 0.35 -36.61
CA GLU A 132 4.43 -1.09 -36.61
C GLU A 132 5.90 -1.31 -36.25
N GLU A 133 6.84 -0.65 -36.96
CA GLU A 133 8.27 -0.76 -36.65
C GLU A 133 8.59 -0.31 -35.22
N HIS A 134 8.02 0.82 -34.78
CA HIS A 134 8.25 1.39 -33.45
C HIS A 134 7.76 0.48 -32.30
N VAL A 135 6.66 -0.24 -32.52
CA VAL A 135 6.11 -1.21 -31.58
C VAL A 135 6.92 -2.50 -31.61
N ASP A 136 7.14 -3.07 -32.79
CA ASP A 136 7.83 -4.36 -32.98
C ASP A 136 9.29 -4.30 -32.52
N SER A 137 9.94 -3.15 -32.68
CA SER A 137 11.30 -2.94 -32.20
C SER A 137 11.39 -2.67 -30.69
N GLY A 138 10.27 -2.67 -29.95
CA GLY A 138 10.22 -2.36 -28.51
C GLY A 138 10.56 -0.91 -28.14
N ASN A 139 10.51 0.00 -29.13
CA ASN A 139 10.80 1.42 -28.90
C ASN A 139 9.63 2.13 -28.22
N CYS A 140 8.39 1.67 -28.47
CA CYS A 140 7.20 2.20 -27.82
C CYS A 140 7.25 2.05 -26.30
N LYS A 141 7.18 3.18 -25.60
CA LYS A 141 7.13 3.22 -24.14
C LYS A 141 5.70 3.17 -23.58
N ALA A 142 4.68 3.25 -24.44
CA ALA A 142 3.29 3.12 -24.06
C ALA A 142 2.87 1.64 -24.07
N ASN A 143 3.14 0.94 -22.97
CA ASN A 143 2.83 -0.49 -22.80
C ASN A 143 1.46 -0.75 -22.12
N HIS A 144 0.62 0.28 -22.02
CA HIS A 144 -0.73 0.19 -21.44
C HIS A 144 -1.72 1.06 -22.21
N SER A 145 -2.91 0.51 -22.47
CA SER A 145 -4.04 1.22 -23.05
C SER A 145 -5.25 1.23 -22.10
N GLY A 146 -6.05 2.29 -22.17
CA GLY A 146 -7.23 2.46 -21.32
C GLY A 146 -6.97 3.16 -19.98
N PRO A 147 -7.92 3.08 -19.02
CA PRO A 147 -7.86 3.85 -17.79
C PRO A 147 -6.62 3.56 -16.93
N ALA A 148 -6.07 4.58 -16.28
CA ALA A 148 -4.90 4.43 -15.41
C ALA A 148 -5.11 3.43 -14.27
N GLY A 149 -6.34 3.28 -13.77
CA GLY A 149 -6.67 2.29 -12.74
C GLY A 149 -6.49 0.83 -13.20
N ASN A 150 -6.52 0.56 -14.51
CA ASN A 150 -6.30 -0.78 -15.04
C ASN A 150 -4.81 -1.13 -15.19
N MET A 151 -3.90 -0.17 -14.99
CA MET A 151 -2.45 -0.42 -15.03
C MET A 151 -2.01 -1.41 -13.96
N GLU A 152 -2.62 -1.35 -12.77
CA GLU A 152 -2.34 -2.31 -11.70
C GLU A 152 -2.80 -3.71 -12.11
N VAL A 153 -4.02 -3.83 -12.63
CA VAL A 153 -4.61 -5.11 -13.06
C VAL A 153 -3.74 -5.77 -14.12
N SER A 154 -3.38 -5.05 -15.18
CA SER A 154 -2.55 -5.59 -16.27
C SER A 154 -1.13 -5.90 -15.80
N ALA A 155 -0.58 -5.11 -14.87
CA ALA A 155 0.74 -5.37 -14.31
C ALA A 155 0.77 -6.63 -13.44
N VAL A 156 -0.21 -6.82 -12.54
CA VAL A 156 -0.27 -8.02 -11.71
C VAL A 156 -0.45 -9.28 -12.55
N ILE A 157 -1.31 -9.23 -13.59
CA ILE A 157 -1.49 -10.35 -14.52
C ILE A 157 -0.14 -10.74 -15.15
N GLU A 158 0.57 -9.78 -15.74
CA GLU A 158 1.85 -10.04 -16.40
C GLU A 158 2.91 -10.59 -15.42
N MET A 159 2.99 -10.06 -14.20
CA MET A 159 3.91 -10.56 -13.18
C MET A 159 3.56 -11.98 -12.71
N PHE A 160 2.27 -12.33 -12.66
CA PHE A 160 1.82 -13.69 -12.36
C PHE A 160 2.17 -14.66 -13.50
N GLU A 161 1.88 -14.29 -14.75
CA GLU A 161 2.15 -15.11 -15.94
C GLU A 161 3.64 -15.46 -16.08
N ARG A 162 4.53 -14.48 -15.84
CA ARG A 162 5.98 -14.68 -15.96
C ARG A 162 6.64 -15.26 -14.71
N SER A 163 5.92 -15.46 -13.61
CA SER A 163 6.51 -15.85 -12.31
C SER A 163 7.14 -17.25 -12.36
N VAL A 164 6.56 -18.19 -13.09
CA VAL A 164 7.11 -19.55 -13.22
C VAL A 164 8.43 -19.51 -14.00
N GLU A 165 8.47 -18.78 -15.11
CA GLU A 165 9.67 -18.66 -15.95
C GLU A 165 10.78 -17.87 -15.24
N ASN A 166 10.44 -16.73 -14.64
CA ASN A 166 11.44 -15.82 -14.07
C ASN A 166 11.86 -16.17 -12.66
N LEU A 167 10.98 -16.77 -11.85
CA LEU A 167 11.18 -16.98 -10.41
C LEU A 167 11.02 -18.45 -9.98
N GLY A 168 10.54 -19.34 -10.86
CA GLY A 168 10.36 -20.76 -10.55
C GLY A 168 9.30 -21.04 -9.48
N VAL A 169 8.29 -20.17 -9.35
CA VAL A 169 7.23 -20.28 -8.34
C VAL A 169 5.86 -19.93 -8.91
N LYS A 170 4.80 -20.39 -8.24
CA LYS A 170 3.42 -19.95 -8.46
C LYS A 170 2.93 -19.17 -7.25
N PHE A 171 2.03 -18.22 -7.47
CA PHE A 171 1.37 -17.48 -6.39
C PHE A 171 -0.01 -18.06 -6.06
N ARG A 172 -0.13 -18.74 -4.91
CA ARG A 172 -1.38 -19.37 -4.45
C ARG A 172 -2.31 -18.37 -3.78
N ASN A 173 -1.76 -17.44 -3.01
CA ASN A 173 -2.55 -16.45 -2.27
C ASN A 173 -2.17 -15.04 -2.74
N TYR A 174 -3.18 -14.25 -3.09
CA TYR A 174 -3.03 -12.84 -3.43
C TYR A 174 -3.65 -11.98 -2.33
N ILE A 175 -2.81 -11.21 -1.64
CA ILE A 175 -3.21 -10.19 -0.69
C ILE A 175 -3.36 -8.89 -1.47
N GLY A 176 -4.55 -8.31 -1.41
CA GLY A 176 -4.81 -7.02 -2.03
C GLY A 176 -5.78 -6.20 -1.22
N ASP A 177 -5.89 -4.94 -1.63
CA ASP A 177 -6.87 -4.02 -1.09
C ASP A 177 -8.28 -4.49 -1.48
N GLY A 178 -9.28 -3.96 -0.76
CA GLY A 178 -10.68 -4.34 -0.97
C GLY A 178 -11.23 -4.10 -2.39
N ASP A 179 -10.46 -3.50 -3.30
CA ASP A 179 -10.80 -3.39 -4.72
C ASP A 179 -10.70 -4.77 -5.39
N SER A 180 -11.82 -5.25 -5.91
CA SER A 180 -11.93 -6.60 -6.46
C SER A 180 -11.36 -6.74 -7.87
N LYS A 181 -11.02 -5.65 -8.56
CA LYS A 181 -10.66 -5.71 -9.99
C LYS A 181 -9.35 -6.47 -10.25
N THR A 182 -8.29 -6.19 -9.50
CA THR A 182 -6.98 -6.82 -9.70
C THR A 182 -7.07 -8.33 -9.48
N TYR A 183 -7.63 -8.75 -8.35
CA TYR A 183 -7.88 -10.18 -8.06
C TYR A 183 -8.75 -10.84 -9.14
N SER A 184 -9.84 -10.19 -9.56
CA SER A 184 -10.72 -10.76 -10.59
C SER A 184 -10.01 -10.88 -11.94
N GLY A 185 -9.17 -9.90 -12.30
CA GLY A 185 -8.35 -9.93 -13.51
C GLY A 185 -7.38 -11.12 -13.51
N VAL A 186 -6.68 -11.33 -12.39
CA VAL A 186 -5.74 -12.45 -12.24
C VAL A 186 -6.44 -13.81 -12.30
N VAL A 187 -7.59 -13.96 -11.62
CA VAL A 187 -8.38 -15.21 -11.67
C VAL A 187 -8.87 -15.50 -13.09
N ASN A 188 -9.32 -14.47 -13.82
CA ASN A 188 -9.79 -14.63 -15.19
C ASN A 188 -8.66 -14.93 -16.18
N ALA A 189 -7.46 -14.39 -15.95
CA ALA A 189 -6.29 -14.64 -16.79
C ALA A 189 -5.77 -16.08 -16.68
N LYS A 190 -6.05 -16.76 -15.55
CA LYS A 190 -5.63 -18.15 -15.29
C LYS A 190 -4.14 -18.39 -15.60
N PRO A 191 -3.23 -17.60 -15.00
CA PRO A 191 -1.80 -17.60 -15.34
C PRO A 191 -1.11 -18.96 -15.13
N TYR A 192 -1.74 -19.87 -14.38
CA TYR A 192 -1.19 -21.19 -14.04
C TYR A 192 -2.04 -22.36 -14.55
N GLY A 193 -2.98 -22.11 -15.47
CA GLY A 193 -3.92 -23.09 -16.01
C GLY A 193 -5.26 -23.17 -15.28
N GLU A 194 -6.17 -23.97 -15.83
CA GLU A 194 -7.57 -24.12 -15.37
C GLU A 194 -7.68 -24.76 -13.98
N ASP A 195 -6.76 -25.65 -13.63
CA ASP A 195 -6.81 -26.44 -12.39
C ASP A 195 -6.16 -25.73 -11.18
N PHE A 196 -5.62 -24.52 -11.38
CA PHE A 196 -4.93 -23.78 -10.32
C PHE A 196 -5.75 -22.59 -9.82
N PHE A 197 -6.18 -22.67 -8.57
CA PHE A 197 -6.98 -21.61 -7.94
C PHE A 197 -6.11 -20.63 -7.16
N ILE A 198 -6.33 -19.34 -7.39
CA ILE A 198 -5.69 -18.25 -6.65
C ILE A 198 -6.66 -17.77 -5.58
N ASN A 199 -6.23 -17.79 -4.33
CA ASN A 199 -7.05 -17.40 -3.20
C ASN A 199 -6.91 -15.90 -2.91
N LYS A 200 -8.04 -15.23 -2.70
CA LYS A 200 -8.03 -13.86 -2.17
C LYS A 200 -7.74 -13.84 -0.68
N LYS A 201 -6.80 -13.00 -0.25
CA LYS A 201 -6.58 -12.60 1.13
C LYS A 201 -6.82 -11.10 1.29
N GLU A 202 -7.22 -10.67 2.48
CA GLU A 202 -7.56 -9.27 2.75
C GLU A 202 -6.56 -8.64 3.71
N CYS A 203 -6.14 -7.42 3.40
CA CYS A 203 -5.39 -6.60 4.34
C CYS A 203 -6.27 -6.24 5.55
N ILE A 204 -5.84 -6.62 6.76
CA ILE A 204 -6.60 -6.32 7.99
C ILE A 204 -6.74 -4.82 8.21
N GLY A 205 -5.75 -4.01 7.80
CA GLY A 205 -5.84 -2.56 7.81
C GLY A 205 -7.04 -2.05 7.01
N HIS A 206 -7.27 -2.61 5.82
CA HIS A 206 -8.40 -2.24 4.96
C HIS A 206 -9.74 -2.75 5.48
N VAL A 207 -9.79 -3.99 5.96
CA VAL A 207 -10.97 -4.54 6.63
C VAL A 207 -11.34 -3.70 7.86
N GLN A 208 -10.35 -3.27 8.65
CA GLN A 208 -10.55 -2.35 9.75
C GLN A 208 -11.17 -1.02 9.29
N LYS A 209 -10.58 -0.36 8.27
CA LYS A 209 -11.11 0.91 7.73
C LYS A 209 -12.57 0.76 7.27
N ARG A 210 -12.96 -0.39 6.71
CA ARG A 210 -14.34 -0.68 6.26
C ARG A 210 -15.38 -0.52 7.36
N MET A 211 -15.08 -0.95 8.60
CA MET A 211 -15.96 -0.75 9.76
C MET A 211 -16.23 0.74 10.00
N GLY A 212 -15.15 1.54 10.07
CA GLY A 212 -15.26 2.98 10.28
C GLY A 212 -16.03 3.70 9.18
N THR A 213 -15.76 3.35 7.91
CA THR A 213 -16.47 3.91 6.76
C THR A 213 -17.97 3.63 6.83
N ARG A 214 -18.37 2.38 7.06
CA ARG A 214 -19.79 1.99 7.13
C ARG A 214 -20.53 2.66 8.29
N LEU A 215 -19.90 2.78 9.46
CA LEU A 215 -20.50 3.50 10.59
C LEU A 215 -20.66 5.00 10.29
N ARG A 216 -19.68 5.64 9.63
CA ARG A 216 -19.77 7.05 9.22
C ARG A 216 -20.84 7.26 8.16
N GLU A 217 -20.96 6.35 7.19
CA GLU A 217 -22.01 6.38 6.18
C GLU A 217 -23.41 6.18 6.77
N LEU A 218 -23.55 5.24 7.73
CA LEU A 218 -24.79 5.02 8.46
C LEU A 218 -25.26 6.31 9.13
N VAL A 219 -24.35 6.99 9.85
CA VAL A 219 -24.60 8.28 10.50
C VAL A 219 -24.93 9.39 9.48
N LYS A 220 -24.33 9.36 8.29
CA LYS A 220 -24.59 10.33 7.21
C LYS A 220 -25.97 10.12 6.57
N LYS A 221 -26.44 8.87 6.45
CA LYS A 221 -27.73 8.53 5.83
C LYS A 221 -28.91 8.77 6.76
N HIS A 222 -28.74 8.61 8.07
CA HIS A 222 -29.81 8.77 9.05
C HIS A 222 -29.93 10.23 9.52
N VAL A 223 -30.62 11.03 8.72
CA VAL A 223 -30.86 12.45 8.96
C VAL A 223 -32.34 12.68 9.18
N VAL A 224 -32.68 13.35 10.27
CA VAL A 224 -34.03 13.76 10.62
C VAL A 224 -34.14 15.27 10.56
N GLU A 225 -35.29 15.77 10.11
CA GLU A 225 -35.62 17.18 10.18
C GLU A 225 -36.11 17.52 11.59
N THR A 226 -35.55 18.56 12.18
CA THR A 226 -35.91 18.99 13.54
C THR A 226 -36.12 20.50 13.52
N LYS A 227 -37.20 20.98 14.14
CA LYS A 227 -37.39 22.42 14.34
C LYS A 227 -36.55 22.88 15.52
N THR A 228 -35.78 23.94 15.33
CA THR A 228 -35.04 24.60 16.41
C THR A 228 -36.01 25.38 17.31
N LYS A 229 -35.56 25.79 18.49
CA LYS A 229 -36.31 26.68 19.39
C LYS A 229 -36.71 28.01 18.72
N ALA A 230 -35.99 28.43 17.68
CA ALA A 230 -36.27 29.60 16.87
C ALA A 230 -37.19 29.30 15.65
N GLY A 231 -37.85 28.13 15.61
CA GLY A 231 -38.77 27.74 14.54
C GLY A 231 -38.11 27.30 13.23
N LYS A 232 -36.77 27.41 13.09
CA LYS A 232 -36.04 27.01 11.88
C LYS A 232 -35.92 25.49 11.78
N THR A 233 -36.31 24.90 10.66
CA THR A 233 -36.07 23.49 10.34
C THR A 233 -34.58 23.27 10.04
N VAL A 234 -33.96 22.33 10.74
CA VAL A 234 -32.57 21.92 10.53
C VAL A 234 -32.49 20.41 10.38
N LYS A 235 -31.60 19.97 9.48
CA LYS A 235 -31.28 18.55 9.29
C LYS A 235 -30.26 18.12 10.35
N ARG A 236 -30.62 17.15 11.18
CA ARG A 236 -29.76 16.59 12.23
C ARG A 236 -29.55 15.10 12.01
N LYS A 237 -28.33 14.63 12.25
CA LYS A 237 -27.98 13.21 12.20
C LYS A 237 -28.51 12.54 13.46
N SER A 238 -29.57 11.73 13.36
CA SER A 238 -30.28 11.15 14.51
C SER A 238 -29.43 10.16 15.32
N LEU A 239 -28.48 9.50 14.63
CA LEU A 239 -27.58 8.51 15.21
C LEU A 239 -26.28 9.12 15.80
N SER A 240 -26.07 10.43 15.67
CA SER A 240 -24.90 11.13 16.18
C SER A 240 -25.27 11.97 17.41
N GLY A 241 -24.32 12.18 18.32
CA GLY A 241 -24.52 13.01 19.51
C GLY A 241 -23.87 12.41 20.76
N LYS A 242 -23.99 13.12 21.89
CA LYS A 242 -23.48 12.65 23.19
C LYS A 242 -24.14 11.31 23.54
N GLY A 243 -23.33 10.31 23.89
CA GLY A 243 -23.79 8.95 24.18
C GLY A 243 -24.17 8.10 22.95
N LYS A 244 -23.96 8.59 21.72
CA LYS A 244 -24.26 7.89 20.47
C LYS A 244 -23.00 7.70 19.59
N LEU A 245 -23.15 7.52 18.28
CA LEU A 245 -22.05 7.36 17.31
C LEU A 245 -21.35 8.70 17.03
N THR A 246 -20.58 9.20 17.99
CA THR A 246 -19.63 10.30 17.77
C THR A 246 -18.46 9.83 16.90
N ALA A 247 -17.72 10.77 16.29
CA ALA A 247 -16.51 10.44 15.54
C ALA A 247 -15.51 9.62 16.39
N LYS A 248 -15.29 10.03 17.66
CA LYS A 248 -14.43 9.33 18.61
C LYS A 248 -14.92 7.91 18.91
N MET A 249 -16.23 7.72 19.07
CA MET A 249 -16.80 6.38 19.29
C MET A 249 -16.62 5.50 18.05
N ILE A 250 -16.87 6.04 16.85
CA ILE A 250 -16.65 5.31 15.60
C ILE A 250 -15.18 4.90 15.46
N ASP A 251 -14.24 5.80 15.74
CA ASP A 251 -12.80 5.48 15.69
C ASP A 251 -12.43 4.40 16.70
N LYS A 252 -13.02 4.45 17.91
CA LYS A 252 -12.83 3.43 18.95
C LYS A 252 -13.33 2.05 18.50
N LEU A 253 -14.57 1.96 18.01
CA LEU A 253 -15.15 0.70 17.48
C LEU A 253 -14.36 0.17 16.28
N THR A 254 -13.89 1.07 15.42
CA THR A 254 -13.04 0.73 14.26
C THR A 254 -11.73 0.09 14.73
N VAL A 255 -11.03 0.68 15.70
CA VAL A 255 -9.79 0.12 16.25
C VAL A 255 -10.05 -1.23 16.91
N TYR A 256 -11.11 -1.36 17.70
CA TYR A 256 -11.45 -2.62 18.39
C TYR A 256 -11.78 -3.75 17.43
N TYR A 257 -12.54 -3.46 16.38
CA TYR A 257 -12.81 -4.42 15.32
C TYR A 257 -11.51 -4.94 14.67
N GLY A 258 -10.58 -4.04 14.33
CA GLY A 258 -9.28 -4.46 13.78
C GLY A 258 -8.42 -5.23 14.78
N LEU A 259 -8.46 -4.89 16.08
CA LEU A 259 -7.74 -5.64 17.12
C LEU A 259 -8.32 -7.04 17.32
N ALA A 260 -9.64 -7.20 17.25
CA ALA A 260 -10.31 -8.49 17.35
C ALA A 260 -9.83 -9.46 16.25
N ILE A 261 -9.64 -8.96 15.03
CA ILE A 261 -9.10 -9.74 13.91
C ILE A 261 -7.61 -10.03 14.13
N ARG A 262 -6.77 -9.01 14.37
CA ARG A 262 -5.32 -9.21 14.51
C ARG A 262 -4.93 -10.13 15.65
N ARG A 263 -5.65 -10.12 16.77
CA ARG A 263 -5.30 -10.97 17.93
C ARG A 263 -5.76 -12.42 17.78
N ASN A 264 -6.55 -12.71 16.75
CA ASN A 264 -7.16 -14.03 16.54
C ASN A 264 -7.03 -14.45 15.07
N HIS A 265 -6.01 -13.98 14.36
CA HIS A 265 -5.87 -14.19 12.91
C HIS A 265 -5.60 -15.67 12.53
N ASP A 266 -5.48 -16.54 13.52
CA ASP A 266 -5.37 -17.99 13.43
C ASP A 266 -6.73 -18.71 13.38
N SER A 267 -7.83 -18.05 13.79
CA SER A 267 -9.14 -18.71 13.91
C SER A 267 -10.32 -17.80 13.58
N VAL A 268 -11.10 -18.21 12.57
CA VAL A 268 -12.35 -17.53 12.17
C VAL A 268 -13.33 -17.44 13.32
N GLU A 269 -13.49 -18.53 14.08
CA GLU A 269 -14.40 -18.58 15.21
C GLU A 269 -13.99 -17.60 16.32
N LYS A 270 -12.70 -17.60 16.70
CA LYS A 270 -12.18 -16.66 17.69
C LYS A 270 -12.31 -15.20 17.22
N MET A 271 -12.03 -14.91 15.95
CA MET A 271 -12.25 -13.58 15.36
C MET A 271 -13.71 -13.15 15.50
N LYS A 272 -14.65 -14.01 15.10
CA LYS A 272 -16.08 -13.74 15.15
C LYS A 272 -16.55 -13.47 16.59
N ASN A 273 -16.13 -14.31 17.53
CA ASN A 273 -16.45 -14.14 18.94
C ASN A 273 -15.88 -12.83 19.50
N ALA A 274 -14.62 -12.51 19.20
CA ALA A 274 -13.98 -11.27 19.64
C ALA A 274 -14.62 -10.02 19.02
N ILE A 275 -15.05 -10.07 17.75
CA ILE A 275 -15.79 -8.97 17.10
C ILE A 275 -17.11 -8.73 17.84
N TRP A 276 -17.91 -9.79 18.04
CA TRP A 276 -19.19 -9.68 18.73
C TRP A 276 -19.06 -9.31 20.20
N ALA A 277 -17.96 -9.67 20.87
CA ALA A 277 -17.65 -9.22 22.22
C ALA A 277 -17.68 -7.68 22.33
N THR A 278 -17.16 -6.97 21.32
CA THR A 278 -17.17 -5.49 21.33
C THR A 278 -18.59 -4.92 21.20
N TYR A 279 -19.47 -5.58 20.44
CA TYR A 279 -20.87 -5.18 20.32
C TYR A 279 -21.59 -5.36 21.66
N TYR A 280 -21.48 -6.56 22.24
CA TYR A 280 -22.15 -6.90 23.50
C TYR A 280 -21.63 -6.10 24.69
N HIS A 281 -20.33 -5.79 24.71
CA HIS A 281 -19.75 -4.88 25.68
C HIS A 281 -20.46 -3.52 25.65
N TYR A 282 -20.63 -2.91 24.47
CA TYR A 282 -21.32 -1.62 24.38
C TYR A 282 -22.85 -1.67 24.48
N SER A 283 -23.46 -2.85 24.57
CA SER A 283 -24.88 -3.02 24.96
C SER A 283 -25.09 -3.37 26.43
N SER A 284 -24.01 -3.62 27.17
CA SER A 284 -24.05 -4.04 28.56
C SER A 284 -24.39 -2.89 29.52
N THR A 285 -25.26 -3.16 30.51
CA THR A 285 -25.54 -2.27 31.64
C THR A 285 -25.28 -2.98 32.97
N ASP A 286 -25.31 -2.25 34.09
CA ASP A 286 -25.19 -2.85 35.42
C ASP A 286 -26.31 -3.87 35.68
N GLU A 287 -27.53 -3.58 35.20
CA GLU A 287 -28.71 -4.43 35.38
C GLU A 287 -28.75 -5.61 34.42
N ASN A 288 -28.11 -5.50 33.27
CA ASN A 288 -28.06 -6.54 32.24
C ASN A 288 -26.64 -6.66 31.67
N PRO A 289 -25.71 -7.33 32.40
CA PRO A 289 -24.33 -7.48 31.98
C PRO A 289 -24.21 -8.43 30.78
N GLN A 290 -23.50 -8.02 29.72
CA GLN A 290 -23.33 -8.80 28.47
C GLN A 290 -21.86 -9.03 28.12
N HIS A 291 -21.09 -9.56 29.07
CA HIS A 291 -19.63 -9.71 28.94
C HIS A 291 -19.15 -11.13 28.63
N GLU A 292 -20.05 -12.09 28.41
CA GLU A 292 -19.72 -13.52 28.22
C GLU A 292 -18.74 -13.79 27.06
N LYS A 293 -18.80 -12.97 26.00
CA LYS A 293 -17.88 -13.09 24.86
C LYS A 293 -16.56 -12.35 25.05
N CYS A 294 -16.42 -11.53 26.10
CA CYS A 294 -15.15 -10.89 26.42
C CYS A 294 -14.16 -11.94 26.94
N PRO A 295 -12.84 -11.77 26.71
CA PRO A 295 -11.84 -12.64 27.31
C PRO A 295 -12.00 -12.69 28.84
N SER A 296 -11.94 -13.87 29.44
CA SER A 296 -11.98 -14.03 30.89
C SER A 296 -10.58 -13.86 31.52
N GLY A 297 -10.55 -13.69 32.84
CA GLY A 297 -9.31 -13.61 33.61
C GLY A 297 -8.83 -12.19 33.89
N GLU A 298 -7.80 -12.09 34.74
CA GLU A 298 -7.23 -10.83 35.23
C GLU A 298 -6.56 -10.00 34.12
N ASP A 299 -6.08 -10.66 33.06
CA ASP A 299 -5.47 -10.01 31.89
C ASP A 299 -6.51 -9.51 30.87
N SER A 300 -7.81 -9.67 31.16
CA SER A 300 -8.86 -9.21 30.26
C SER A 300 -8.81 -7.70 30.06
N TRP A 301 -9.09 -7.25 28.84
CA TRP A 301 -9.34 -5.82 28.60
C TRP A 301 -10.71 -5.38 29.14
N CYS A 302 -11.61 -6.32 29.46
CA CYS A 302 -12.93 -6.04 29.99
C CYS A 302 -12.88 -5.95 31.51
N GLU A 303 -13.20 -4.77 32.05
CA GLU A 303 -13.21 -4.50 33.49
C GLU A 303 -14.18 -5.41 34.26
N TRP A 304 -15.31 -5.79 33.64
CA TRP A 304 -16.26 -6.72 34.23
C TRP A 304 -15.67 -8.12 34.36
N GLN A 305 -14.96 -8.61 33.33
CA GLN A 305 -14.31 -9.94 33.38
C GLN A 305 -13.14 -9.96 34.39
N LYS A 306 -12.44 -8.83 34.54
CA LYS A 306 -11.44 -8.66 35.61
C LYS A 306 -12.07 -8.73 36.99
N ALA A 307 -13.19 -8.02 37.19
CA ALA A 307 -13.92 -8.07 38.45
C ALA A 307 -14.47 -9.49 38.73
N ALA A 308 -14.94 -10.21 37.70
CA ALA A 308 -15.34 -11.61 37.82
C ALA A 308 -14.19 -12.52 38.26
N ALA A 309 -13.00 -12.34 37.68
CA ALA A 309 -11.81 -13.12 38.05
C ALA A 309 -11.35 -12.83 39.49
N ALA A 310 -11.51 -11.60 39.95
CA ALA A 310 -11.13 -11.16 41.30
C ALA A 310 -12.25 -11.30 42.36
N ASP A 311 -13.35 -12.00 42.03
CA ASP A 311 -14.54 -12.16 42.88
C ASP A 311 -15.13 -10.83 43.41
N ALA A 312 -15.04 -9.78 42.59
CA ALA A 312 -15.41 -8.40 42.92
C ALA A 312 -16.65 -7.89 42.15
N LEU A 313 -17.48 -8.78 41.60
CA LEU A 313 -18.65 -8.39 40.82
C LEU A 313 -19.71 -7.63 41.63
N GLY A 314 -19.83 -7.93 42.92
CA GLY A 314 -20.82 -7.28 43.80
C GLY A 314 -20.62 -5.76 43.93
N SER A 315 -19.40 -5.26 43.71
CA SER A 315 -19.06 -3.83 43.76
C SER A 315 -18.78 -3.22 42.39
N PHE A 316 -18.86 -4.01 41.31
CA PHE A 316 -18.56 -3.54 39.96
C PHE A 316 -19.61 -2.55 39.45
N LYS A 317 -19.15 -1.50 38.78
CA LYS A 317 -19.96 -0.51 38.08
C LYS A 317 -19.37 -0.19 36.72
N HIS A 318 -20.21 -0.13 35.69
CA HIS A 318 -19.74 0.20 34.35
C HIS A 318 -19.14 1.61 34.30
N SER A 319 -17.91 1.72 33.83
CA SER A 319 -17.19 2.99 33.63
C SER A 319 -17.67 3.77 32.40
N TYR A 320 -18.54 3.18 31.58
CA TYR A 320 -19.07 3.76 30.36
C TYR A 320 -20.59 3.66 30.29
N THR A 321 -21.18 4.55 29.50
CA THR A 321 -22.61 4.50 29.17
C THR A 321 -22.83 3.56 27.99
N ALA A 322 -23.78 2.62 28.13
CA ALA A 322 -24.22 1.76 27.05
C ALA A 322 -24.74 2.56 25.86
N LEU A 323 -24.56 2.01 24.65
CA LEU A 323 -25.18 2.58 23.46
C LEU A 323 -26.71 2.41 23.53
N PRO A 324 -27.48 3.44 23.17
CA PRO A 324 -28.93 3.33 23.10
C PRO A 324 -29.40 2.23 22.14
N THR A 325 -30.56 1.62 22.43
CA THR A 325 -31.12 0.51 21.65
C THR A 325 -31.29 0.86 20.17
N ASP A 326 -31.74 2.08 19.84
CA ASP A 326 -31.87 2.56 18.45
C ASP A 326 -30.52 2.55 17.71
N ILE A 327 -29.42 2.84 18.41
CA ILE A 327 -28.07 2.80 17.84
C ILE A 327 -27.61 1.35 17.66
N LEU A 328 -27.81 0.50 18.66
CA LEU A 328 -27.42 -0.91 18.62
C LEU A 328 -28.10 -1.65 17.47
N GLU A 329 -29.42 -1.47 17.33
CA GLU A 329 -30.19 -2.02 16.21
C GLU A 329 -29.68 -1.51 14.86
N ALA A 330 -29.34 -0.23 14.76
CA ALA A 330 -28.83 0.35 13.52
C ALA A 330 -27.43 -0.16 13.12
N ILE A 331 -26.54 -0.47 14.08
CA ILE A 331 -25.18 -0.96 13.78
C ILE A 331 -25.08 -2.49 13.70
N ARG A 332 -26.05 -3.23 14.26
CA ARG A 332 -26.05 -4.71 14.26
C ARG A 332 -25.88 -5.33 12.86
N PRO A 333 -26.53 -4.83 11.79
CA PRO A 333 -26.32 -5.36 10.44
C PRO A 333 -24.88 -5.19 9.95
N ILE A 334 -24.18 -4.11 10.35
CA ILE A 334 -22.77 -3.89 10.00
C ILE A 334 -21.89 -4.94 10.69
N TYR A 335 -22.13 -5.20 11.98
CA TYR A 335 -21.43 -6.24 12.73
C TYR A 335 -21.63 -7.63 12.12
N TYR A 336 -22.87 -7.95 11.74
CA TYR A 336 -23.18 -9.22 11.07
C TYR A 336 -22.41 -9.35 9.75
N ASP A 337 -22.49 -8.36 8.86
CA ASP A 337 -21.83 -8.43 7.56
C ASP A 337 -20.30 -8.45 7.66
N LEU A 338 -19.73 -7.73 8.63
CA LEU A 338 -18.29 -7.67 8.88
C LEU A 338 -17.75 -8.81 9.76
N SER A 339 -18.60 -9.78 10.13
CA SER A 339 -18.22 -11.00 10.85
C SER A 339 -18.61 -12.29 10.11
N LYS A 340 -18.96 -12.15 8.82
CA LYS A 340 -19.21 -13.27 7.91
C LYS A 340 -17.96 -14.14 7.75
N ASP A 341 -18.16 -15.45 7.71
CA ASP A 341 -17.07 -16.42 7.68
C ASP A 341 -16.25 -16.26 6.39
N GLU A 342 -16.88 -15.93 5.25
CA GLU A 342 -16.17 -15.70 3.98
C GLU A 342 -15.21 -14.50 4.05
N LEU A 343 -15.55 -13.46 4.82
CA LEU A 343 -14.66 -12.32 5.03
C LEU A 343 -13.52 -12.70 5.97
N LEU A 344 -13.84 -13.36 7.10
CA LEU A 344 -12.86 -13.70 8.12
C LEU A 344 -11.88 -14.78 7.66
N GLN A 345 -12.29 -15.71 6.79
CA GLN A 345 -11.39 -16.67 6.14
C GLN A 345 -10.30 -15.97 5.31
N ARG A 346 -10.61 -14.83 4.70
CA ARG A 346 -9.63 -14.02 3.96
C ARG A 346 -8.70 -13.22 4.86
N CYS A 347 -9.06 -13.04 6.14
CA CYS A 347 -8.23 -12.41 7.15
C CYS A 347 -7.30 -13.39 7.89
N LEU A 348 -7.48 -14.70 7.70
CA LEU A 348 -6.59 -15.72 8.29
C LEU A 348 -5.15 -15.49 7.83
N GLY A 349 -4.21 -15.43 8.77
CA GLY A 349 -2.79 -15.13 8.51
C GLY A 349 -2.37 -13.69 8.80
N GLY A 350 -3.29 -12.80 9.18
CA GLY A 350 -2.86 -11.53 9.78
C GLY A 350 -2.40 -10.46 8.77
N PHE A 351 -2.67 -10.65 7.47
CA PHE A 351 -2.00 -9.91 6.38
C PHE A 351 -2.14 -8.38 6.44
N THR A 352 -1.06 -7.68 6.08
CA THR A 352 -1.01 -6.21 5.97
C THR A 352 -0.26 -5.79 4.70
N GLN A 353 -0.41 -4.53 4.30
CA GLN A 353 0.25 -3.94 3.11
C GLN A 353 1.16 -2.76 3.48
N ASN A 354 1.64 -2.73 4.72
CA ASN A 354 2.52 -1.66 5.19
C ASN A 354 3.82 -1.58 4.36
N ASN A 355 4.34 -2.73 3.92
CA ASN A 355 5.53 -2.80 3.08
C ASN A 355 5.28 -2.15 1.71
N ASN A 356 4.10 -2.35 1.12
CA ASN A 356 3.72 -1.69 -0.13
C ASN A 356 3.68 -0.17 0.04
N GLU A 357 3.04 0.34 1.10
CA GLU A 357 2.99 1.78 1.38
C GLU A 357 4.41 2.37 1.57
N SER A 358 5.30 1.64 2.25
CA SER A 358 6.69 2.04 2.47
C SER A 358 7.51 2.07 1.17
N LEU A 359 7.43 1.01 0.35
CA LEU A 359 8.08 0.94 -0.96
C LEU A 359 7.59 2.06 -1.88
N ASN A 360 6.27 2.29 -1.94
CA ASN A 360 5.67 3.35 -2.73
C ASN A 360 6.24 4.72 -2.38
N GLN A 361 6.43 5.00 -1.08
CA GLN A 361 7.06 6.25 -0.65
C GLN A 361 8.52 6.37 -1.14
N LEU A 362 9.28 5.27 -1.11
CA LEU A 362 10.67 5.26 -1.58
C LEU A 362 10.77 5.51 -3.10
N ILE A 363 9.92 4.88 -3.91
CA ILE A 363 9.83 5.09 -5.36
C ILE A 363 9.65 6.58 -5.66
N TRP A 364 8.69 7.21 -4.98
CA TRP A 364 8.35 8.61 -5.21
C TRP A 364 9.30 9.59 -4.51
N LYS A 365 10.18 9.14 -3.62
CA LYS A 365 11.31 9.93 -3.14
C LYS A 365 12.41 10.04 -4.21
N ILE A 366 12.64 8.96 -4.96
CA ILE A 366 13.61 8.92 -6.07
C ILE A 366 13.05 9.60 -7.34
N SER A 367 11.74 9.47 -7.60
CA SER A 367 11.04 10.17 -8.68
C SER A 367 9.91 11.04 -8.12
N PRO A 368 10.21 12.23 -7.56
CA PRO A 368 9.21 13.12 -6.94
C PRO A 368 8.00 13.37 -7.83
N LYS A 369 6.78 13.18 -7.28
CA LYS A 369 5.52 13.37 -8.03
C LYS A 369 5.33 14.81 -8.54
N SER A 370 6.01 15.79 -7.93
CA SER A 370 6.01 17.20 -8.32
C SER A 370 6.82 17.50 -9.58
N VAL A 371 7.71 16.58 -10.00
CA VAL A 371 8.57 16.75 -11.17
C VAL A 371 8.06 15.86 -12.30
N GLY A 372 8.20 16.35 -13.54
CA GLY A 372 8.01 15.55 -14.75
C GLY A 372 8.85 14.26 -14.70
N GLY A 373 8.41 13.25 -15.43
CA GLY A 373 9.14 11.99 -15.49
C GLY A 373 8.86 11.29 -16.81
N THR A 374 9.89 10.68 -17.37
CA THR A 374 9.77 9.71 -18.46
C THR A 374 9.54 8.31 -17.88
N SER A 375 9.07 7.38 -18.71
CA SER A 375 8.94 5.96 -18.32
C SER A 375 10.27 5.41 -17.79
N THR A 376 11.39 5.69 -18.46
CA THR A 376 12.73 5.27 -18.03
C THR A 376 13.10 5.78 -16.64
N ILE A 377 12.78 7.03 -16.30
CA ILE A 377 13.06 7.58 -14.96
C ILE A 377 12.20 6.88 -13.90
N VAL A 378 10.94 6.59 -14.21
CA VAL A 378 10.05 5.85 -13.31
C VAL A 378 10.53 4.41 -13.14
N GLU A 379 11.00 3.75 -14.19
CA GLU A 379 11.60 2.42 -14.12
C GLU A 379 12.88 2.37 -13.27
N ILE A 380 13.78 3.34 -13.44
CA ILE A 380 14.96 3.47 -12.59
C ILE A 380 14.52 3.63 -11.13
N ALA A 381 13.58 4.53 -10.85
CA ALA A 381 13.11 4.77 -9.49
C ALA A 381 12.45 3.54 -8.86
N ALA A 382 11.63 2.82 -9.64
CA ALA A 382 10.97 1.59 -9.23
C ALA A 382 11.99 0.51 -8.84
N ASN A 383 12.90 0.18 -9.74
CA ASN A 383 13.89 -0.88 -9.51
C ASN A 383 14.91 -0.50 -8.43
N VAL A 384 15.40 0.74 -8.40
CA VAL A 384 16.29 1.20 -7.32
C VAL A 384 15.59 1.13 -5.97
N ALA A 385 14.35 1.60 -5.88
CA ALA A 385 13.58 1.53 -4.63
C ALA A 385 13.38 0.09 -4.20
N ALA A 386 13.01 -0.82 -5.10
CA ALA A 386 12.81 -2.23 -4.78
C ALA A 386 14.10 -2.89 -4.28
N CYS A 387 15.24 -2.66 -4.93
CA CYS A 387 16.52 -3.21 -4.48
C CYS A 387 16.98 -2.62 -3.14
N ILE A 388 16.84 -1.31 -2.92
CA ILE A 388 17.17 -0.69 -1.64
C ILE A 388 16.22 -1.16 -0.53
N PHE A 389 14.97 -1.41 -0.88
CA PHE A 389 13.98 -1.93 0.07
C PHE A 389 14.36 -3.35 0.53
N ASN A 390 14.81 -4.21 -0.40
CA ASN A 390 15.22 -5.58 -0.10
C ASN A 390 16.58 -5.67 0.60
N GLU A 391 17.59 -4.97 0.08
CA GLU A 391 19.00 -5.18 0.41
C GLU A 391 19.67 -3.97 1.08
N GLY A 392 18.90 -2.91 1.36
CA GLY A 392 19.44 -1.68 1.94
C GLY A 392 20.40 -0.94 1.00
N SER A 393 21.38 -0.28 1.59
CA SER A 393 22.36 0.54 0.87
C SER A 393 23.35 -0.31 0.06
N PHE A 394 23.47 -1.61 0.37
CA PHE A 394 24.28 -2.55 -0.42
C PHE A 394 23.84 -2.61 -1.89
N ALA A 395 22.54 -2.45 -2.17
CA ALA A 395 22.01 -2.41 -3.53
C ALA A 395 22.71 -1.35 -4.41
N LEU A 396 23.10 -0.22 -3.82
CA LEU A 396 23.81 0.84 -4.54
C LEU A 396 25.21 0.40 -5.00
N LEU A 397 25.90 -0.41 -4.18
CA LEU A 397 27.20 -0.96 -4.52
C LEU A 397 27.08 -2.00 -5.65
N ALA A 398 26.04 -2.84 -5.60
CA ALA A 398 25.75 -3.80 -6.67
C ALA A 398 25.47 -3.11 -8.02
N PHE A 399 24.74 -1.99 -8.01
CA PHE A 399 24.54 -1.19 -9.23
C PHE A 399 25.86 -0.62 -9.76
N MET A 400 26.72 -0.10 -8.89
CA MET A 400 28.04 0.40 -9.29
C MET A 400 28.89 -0.71 -9.91
N GLN A 401 28.91 -1.89 -9.31
CA GLN A 401 29.64 -3.04 -9.83
C GLN A 401 29.13 -3.48 -11.20
N GLU A 402 27.81 -3.59 -11.40
CA GLU A 402 27.21 -3.92 -12.70
C GLU A 402 27.57 -2.87 -13.78
N MET A 403 27.71 -1.60 -13.38
CA MET A 403 28.19 -0.51 -14.25
C MET A 403 29.72 -0.48 -14.42
N ASN A 404 30.45 -1.49 -13.93
CA ASN A 404 31.92 -1.58 -13.92
C ASN A 404 32.62 -0.43 -13.17
N ILE A 405 31.97 0.11 -12.14
CA ILE A 405 32.51 1.13 -11.25
C ILE A 405 33.03 0.43 -10.00
N GLY A 406 34.34 0.46 -9.79
CA GLY A 406 34.98 -0.13 -8.60
C GLY A 406 34.63 0.62 -7.32
N THR A 407 34.13 -0.10 -6.32
CA THR A 407 33.82 0.44 -4.98
C THR A 407 34.88 -0.01 -3.97
N GLY A 408 35.51 0.95 -3.28
CA GLY A 408 36.53 0.67 -2.26
C GLY A 408 35.95 0.35 -0.87
N PRO A 409 36.82 0.09 0.14
CA PRO A 409 36.40 -0.20 1.51
C PRO A 409 35.53 0.90 2.13
N SER A 410 35.83 2.17 1.84
CA SER A 410 35.05 3.30 2.36
C SER A 410 33.59 3.31 1.88
N SER A 411 33.33 2.87 0.64
CA SER A 411 31.96 2.78 0.11
C SER A 411 31.15 1.67 0.79
N HIS A 412 31.80 0.54 1.08
CA HIS A 412 31.21 -0.58 1.81
C HIS A 412 30.90 -0.20 3.26
N GLU A 413 31.85 0.46 3.92
CA GLU A 413 31.66 0.95 5.28
C GLU A 413 30.55 2.01 5.36
N TRP A 414 30.48 2.92 4.39
CA TRP A 414 29.37 3.87 4.30
C TRP A 414 28.01 3.16 4.15
N ALA A 415 27.92 2.15 3.28
CA ALA A 415 26.66 1.41 3.08
C ALA A 415 26.22 0.72 4.38
N ARG A 416 27.15 0.08 5.09
CA ARG A 416 26.90 -0.56 6.39
C ARG A 416 26.39 0.45 7.42
N GLN A 417 27.08 1.58 7.60
CA GLN A 417 26.68 2.62 8.55
C GLN A 417 25.33 3.26 8.18
N ALA A 418 25.05 3.44 6.89
CA ALA A 418 23.79 3.99 6.41
C ALA A 418 22.61 3.06 6.75
N ASP A 419 22.80 1.75 6.63
CA ASP A 419 21.78 0.76 7.01
C ASP A 419 21.62 0.62 8.52
N GLU A 420 22.71 0.60 9.30
CA GLU A 420 22.67 0.61 10.77
C GLU A 420 21.86 1.81 11.28
N LEU A 421 22.13 3.01 10.74
CA LEU A 421 21.40 4.23 11.10
C LEU A 421 19.93 4.18 10.66
N ARG A 422 19.64 3.58 9.50
CA ARG A 422 18.27 3.42 9.00
C ARG A 422 17.45 2.50 9.91
N ILE A 423 18.03 1.38 10.34
CA ILE A 423 17.38 0.43 11.26
C ILE A 423 17.16 1.08 12.62
N SER A 424 18.20 1.71 13.20
CA SER A 424 18.10 2.42 14.48
C SER A 424 16.99 3.48 14.47
N ARG A 425 16.91 4.31 13.42
CA ARG A 425 15.82 5.30 13.30
C ARG A 425 14.43 4.67 13.16
N ALA A 426 14.33 3.53 12.48
CA ALA A 426 13.05 2.83 12.35
C ALA A 426 12.60 2.25 13.70
N GLU A 427 13.52 1.70 14.48
CA GLU A 427 13.27 1.19 15.84
C GLU A 427 12.89 2.33 16.81
N GLU A 428 13.64 3.45 16.78
CA GLU A 428 13.30 4.66 17.53
C GLU A 428 11.90 5.17 17.17
N GLN A 429 11.58 5.26 15.87
CA GLN A 429 10.27 5.69 15.42
C GLN A 429 9.17 4.72 15.86
N ALA A 430 9.40 3.40 15.79
CA ALA A 430 8.46 2.39 16.25
C ALA A 430 8.22 2.46 17.77
N ALA A 431 9.28 2.74 18.55
CA ALA A 431 9.17 2.97 20.00
C ALA A 431 8.43 4.28 20.32
N HIS A 432 8.70 5.35 19.57
CA HIS A 432 8.05 6.64 19.70
C HIS A 432 6.58 6.61 19.25
N ASP A 433 6.22 5.70 18.33
CA ASP A 433 4.86 5.44 17.82
C ASP A 433 3.91 4.77 18.83
N SER A 434 4.16 5.00 20.13
CA SER A 434 3.19 4.85 21.20
C SER A 434 1.93 5.71 20.97
N LYS A 435 0.83 5.33 21.63
CA LYS A 435 -0.56 5.64 21.23
C LYS A 435 -0.89 7.14 21.06
N GLU A 436 -0.24 8.04 21.79
CA GLU A 436 -0.65 9.45 21.89
C GLU A 436 -0.23 10.29 20.69
N GLU A 437 0.99 10.11 20.18
CA GLU A 437 1.47 10.91 19.05
C GLU A 437 0.88 10.50 17.71
N ARG A 438 0.47 9.24 17.57
CA ARG A 438 -0.24 8.73 16.39
C ARG A 438 -1.54 9.49 16.14
N VAL A 439 -2.21 9.90 17.21
CA VAL A 439 -3.45 10.70 17.14
C VAL A 439 -3.15 12.10 16.63
N LEU A 440 -2.08 12.72 17.15
CA LEU A 440 -1.61 14.06 16.73
C LEU A 440 -1.19 14.10 15.25
N ARG A 441 -0.35 13.16 14.80
CA ARG A 441 0.12 13.13 13.40
C ARG A 441 -1.01 12.91 12.39
N ARG A 442 -1.98 12.04 12.70
CA ARG A 442 -3.16 11.82 11.83
C ARG A 442 -4.03 13.06 11.72
N GLN A 443 -4.15 13.83 12.80
CA GLN A 443 -4.89 15.10 12.79
C GLN A 443 -4.18 16.11 11.88
N MET A 444 -2.87 16.27 12.02
CA MET A 444 -2.08 17.20 11.20
C MET A 444 -2.07 16.85 9.70
N GLN A 445 -1.97 15.56 9.35
CA GLN A 445 -2.00 15.15 7.93
C GLN A 445 -3.36 15.39 7.27
N LYS A 446 -4.45 15.27 8.03
CA LYS A 446 -5.79 15.58 7.54
C LYS A 446 -5.94 17.07 7.26
N ASP A 447 -5.48 17.90 8.19
CA ASP A 447 -5.57 19.36 8.07
C ASP A 447 -4.70 19.90 6.91
N ALA A 448 -3.57 19.25 6.60
CA ALA A 448 -2.72 19.61 5.45
C ALA A 448 -3.33 19.23 4.08
N LEU A 449 -4.10 18.15 4.01
CA LEU A 449 -4.77 17.70 2.78
C LEU A 449 -5.91 18.63 2.37
N ASP A 450 -6.66 19.16 3.34
CA ASP A 450 -7.75 20.10 3.10
C ASP A 450 -7.24 21.47 2.58
N HIS A 451 -5.97 21.81 2.79
CA HIS A 451 -5.35 23.05 2.31
C HIS A 451 -4.85 23.01 0.85
N LEU A 452 -4.62 21.81 0.28
CA LEU A 452 -4.07 21.65 -1.07
C LEU A 452 -5.13 21.64 -2.19
N ASP A 453 -6.41 21.47 -1.85
CA ASP A 453 -7.51 21.41 -2.82
C ASP A 453 -7.91 22.79 -3.39
N GLY A 454 -7.41 23.88 -2.77
CA GLY A 454 -7.76 25.25 -3.15
C GLY A 454 -6.90 25.92 -4.23
N SER A 455 -5.80 25.31 -4.70
CA SER A 455 -4.82 25.99 -5.56
C SER A 455 -4.55 25.35 -6.93
N LEU A 456 -5.30 24.32 -7.34
CA LEU A 456 -5.04 23.60 -8.58
C LEU A 456 -5.84 24.15 -9.78
N LEU A 457 -5.47 25.34 -10.25
CA LEU A 457 -5.86 25.87 -11.56
C LEU A 457 -4.64 26.49 -12.24
N LEU A 458 -3.91 25.66 -13.01
CA LEU A 458 -3.12 25.98 -14.21
C LEU A 458 -2.02 24.91 -14.43
N TYR A 459 -2.27 23.93 -15.31
CA TYR A 459 -1.15 23.20 -15.96
C TYR A 459 -1.58 22.58 -17.28
N GLY A 460 -0.93 23.00 -18.38
CA GLY A 460 -0.98 22.37 -19.70
C GLY A 460 0.25 21.48 -19.95
N PRO A 461 0.14 20.40 -20.74
CA PRO A 461 1.20 19.41 -20.92
C PRO A 461 2.23 19.86 -21.98
N GLY A 462 3.39 20.39 -21.53
CA GLY A 462 4.45 20.79 -22.47
C GLY A 462 5.70 21.46 -21.86
N ILE A 463 6.14 21.06 -20.66
CA ILE A 463 7.43 21.57 -20.13
C ILE A 463 8.51 20.49 -20.30
N ASP A 464 9.39 20.74 -21.27
CA ASP A 464 10.72 20.15 -21.44
C ASP A 464 11.56 20.45 -20.18
N ASP A 465 12.27 19.46 -19.64
CA ASP A 465 13.18 19.60 -18.48
C ASP A 465 14.48 20.36 -18.86
N SER A 466 14.39 21.40 -19.69
CA SER A 466 15.39 22.46 -19.78
C SER A 466 14.99 23.67 -18.96
N VAL A 467 15.07 23.52 -17.64
CA VAL A 467 15.53 24.56 -16.71
C VAL A 467 16.39 23.92 -15.63
#